data_AF-A0A168KTM5-F1
#
_entry.id   AF-A0A168KTM5-F1
#
_cell.length_a   1.000
_cell.length_b   1.000
_cell.length_c   1.000
_cell.angle_alpha   90.00
_cell.angle_beta   90.00
_cell.angle_gamma   90.00
#
_symmetry.space_group_name_H-M   'P 1'
#
loop_
_entity.id
_entity.type
_entity.pdbx_description
1 polymer ?
#
loop_
_entity_poly.entity_id
_entity_poly.type
_entity_poly.pdbx_seq_one_letter_code
_entity_poly.pdbx_strand_id
1 'polypeptide(L)' 'MERPAQSPDLNPIEHIWALVKLRLFRNYARLPGGMKELWARIQETWNELTAEDCRSIIDTMPKRCSAVIEAKGYWTDY' A
#
# COMPACT_ATOMS: atom_id res chain seq x y z
N MET A 1 -7.34 -18.30 4.26
CA MET A 1 -7.04 -17.77 2.91
C MET A 1 -5.54 -17.88 2.74
N GLU A 2 -5.08 -18.80 1.89
CA GLU A 2 -3.65 -18.91 1.58
C GLU A 2 -3.28 -17.90 0.50
N ARG A 3 -2.19 -17.16 0.71
CA ARG A 3 -1.63 -16.26 -0.30
C ARG A 3 -0.60 -17.03 -1.11
N PRO A 4 -0.67 -17.02 -2.46
CA PRO A 4 0.35 -17.64 -3.27
C PRO A 4 1.72 -16.99 -3.04
N ALA A 5 2.79 -17.79 -3.18
CA ALA A 5 4.15 -17.27 -3.14
C ALA A 5 4.36 -16.23 -4.25
N GLN A 6 5.19 -15.23 -3.99
CA GLN A 6 5.51 -14.15 -4.94
C GLN A 6 4.31 -13.34 -5.45
N SER A 7 3.21 -13.24 -4.68
CA SER A 7 2.06 -12.37 -5.01
C SER A 7 1.99 -11.15 -4.09
N PRO A 8 2.82 -10.11 -4.31
CA PRO A 8 2.69 -8.83 -3.60
C PRO A 8 1.38 -8.11 -3.97
N ASP A 9 0.90 -8.25 -5.21
CA ASP A 9 -0.36 -7.69 -5.73
C ASP A 9 -1.58 -8.15 -4.92
N LEU A 10 -1.46 -9.30 -4.26
CA LEU A 10 -2.51 -9.90 -3.42
C LEU A 10 -2.31 -9.62 -1.92
N ASN A 11 -1.35 -8.76 -1.56
CA ASN A 11 -1.08 -8.38 -0.19
C ASN A 11 -1.53 -6.93 0.06
N PRO A 12 -2.69 -6.70 0.73
CA PRO A 12 -3.23 -5.36 0.95
C PRO A 12 -2.25 -4.37 1.60
N ILE A 13 -1.32 -4.85 2.44
CA ILE A 13 -0.37 -3.99 3.14
C ILE A 13 0.62 -3.30 2.18
N GLU A 14 0.94 -3.90 1.04
CA GLU A 14 1.83 -3.28 0.04
C GLU A 14 1.20 -1.98 -0.52
N HIS A 15 -0.12 -1.99 -0.70
CA HIS A 15 -0.86 -0.82 -1.15
C HIS A 15 -1.04 0.20 -0.03
N ILE A 16 -1.13 -0.22 1.23
CA ILE A 16 -1.07 0.71 2.36
C ILE A 16 0.30 1.41 2.39
N TRP A 17 1.40 0.68 2.17
CA TRP A 17 2.72 1.30 2.06
C TRP A 17 2.83 2.25 0.86
N ALA A 18 2.20 1.94 -0.27
CA ALA A 18 2.11 2.85 -1.40
C ALA A 18 1.36 4.15 -1.05
N LEU A 19 0.24 4.04 -0.32
CA LEU A 19 -0.53 5.18 0.17
C LEU A 19 0.27 6.04 1.15
N VAL A 20 0.97 5.42 2.11
CA VAL A 20 1.85 6.14 3.05
C VAL A 20 2.95 6.89 2.31
N LYS A 21 3.62 6.26 1.34
CA LYS A 21 4.61 6.95 0.49
C LYS A 21 3.98 8.15 -0.23
N LEU A 22 2.82 7.97 -0.85
CA LEU A 22 2.12 9.04 -1.56
C LEU A 22 1.80 10.23 -0.64
N ARG A 23 1.29 9.97 0.57
CA ARG A 23 1.00 11.02 1.56
C ARG A 23 2.27 11.68 2.08
N LEU A 24 3.33 10.92 2.35
CA LEU A 24 4.62 11.46 2.75
C LEU A 24 5.18 12.46 1.71
N PHE A 25 5.09 12.13 0.42
CA PHE A 25 5.50 13.04 -0.65
C PHE A 25 4.58 14.27 -0.80
N ARG A 26 3.31 14.17 -0.43
CA ARG A 26 2.35 15.29 -0.49
C ARG A 26 2.45 16.22 0.71
N ASN A 27 2.62 15.66 1.91
CA ASN A 27 2.58 16.40 3.17
C ASN A 27 3.89 17.15 3.44
N TYR A 28 5.02 16.66 2.92
CA TYR A 28 6.32 17.27 3.16
C TYR A 28 6.98 17.74 1.86
N ALA A 29 7.10 19.05 1.69
CA ALA A 29 7.71 19.67 0.51
C ALA A 29 9.24 19.47 0.43
N ARG A 30 9.91 19.14 1.55
CA ARG A 30 11.36 18.95 1.62
C ARG A 30 11.69 17.53 2.05
N LEU A 31 12.81 17.01 1.56
CA LEU A 31 13.39 15.77 2.04
C LEU A 31 13.66 15.84 3.56
N PRO A 32 13.56 14.70 4.27
CA PRO A 32 13.95 14.65 5.68
C PRO A 32 15.45 14.92 5.82
N GLY A 33 15.83 15.63 6.88
CA GLY A 33 17.22 15.93 7.22
C GLY A 33 18.00 14.72 7.76
N GLY A 34 17.35 13.56 7.94
CA GLY A 34 18.01 12.32 8.32
C GLY A 34 17.02 11.22 8.72
N MET A 35 17.56 10.06 9.10
CA MET A 35 16.77 8.85 9.39
C MET A 35 15.77 9.04 10.54
N LYS A 36 16.13 9.81 11.58
CA LYS A 36 15.23 10.06 12.72
C LYS A 36 14.00 10.85 12.30
N GLU A 37 14.19 11.88 11.49
CA GLU A 37 13.09 12.69 10.98
C GLU A 37 12.25 11.91 9.98
N LEU A 38 12.87 11.16 9.06
CA LEU A 38 12.15 10.28 8.15
C LEU A 38 11.25 9.30 8.91
N TRP A 39 11.79 8.67 9.95
CA TRP A 39 11.04 7.74 10.79
C TRP A 39 9.83 8.40 11.46
N ALA A 40 10.02 9.58 12.07
CA ALA A 40 8.92 10.33 12.68
C ALA A 40 7.82 10.69 11.67
N ARG A 41 8.20 11.18 10.49
CA ARG A 41 7.24 11.53 9.42
C ARG A 41 6.45 10.33 8.90
N ILE A 42 7.10 9.16 8.79
CA ILE A 42 6.42 7.91 8.41
C ILE A 42 5.41 7.51 9.50
N GLN A 43 5.78 7.59 10.77
CA GLN A 43 4.87 7.27 11.88
C GLN A 43 3.67 8.22 11.92
N GLU A 44 3.88 9.53 11.77
CA GLU A 44 2.81 10.52 11.67
C GLU A 44 1.87 10.20 10.51
N THR A 45 2.42 10.02 9.31
CA THR A 45 1.64 9.70 8.10
C THR A 45 0.86 8.39 8.24
N TRP A 46 1.44 7.38 8.89
CA TRP A 46 0.78 6.11 9.17
C TRP A 46 -0.40 6.29 10.13
N ASN A 47 -0.24 7.08 11.18
CA ASN A 47 -1.28 7.33 12.18
C ASN A 47 -2.43 8.19 11.64
N GLU A 48 -2.22 8.93 10.54
CA GLU A 48 -3.28 9.65 9.81
C GLU A 48 -4.13 8.75 8.91
N LEU A 49 -3.78 7.47 8.74
CA LEU A 49 -4.60 6.54 7.97
C LEU A 49 -5.94 6.30 8.68
N THR A 50 -7.02 6.39 7.91
CA THR A 50 -8.38 6.18 8.40
C THR A 50 -8.84 4.75 8.14
N ALA A 51 -9.89 4.33 8.83
CA ALA A 51 -10.54 3.05 8.53
C ALA A 51 -11.12 3.01 7.11
N GLU A 52 -11.54 4.15 6.57
CA GLU A 52 -11.99 4.34 5.19
C GLU A 52 -10.84 4.10 4.20
N ASP A 53 -9.62 4.59 4.47
CA ASP A 53 -8.45 4.30 3.63
C ASP A 53 -8.19 2.80 3.54
N CYS A 54 -8.18 2.11 4.69
CA CYS A 54 -8.00 0.67 4.75
C CYS A 54 -9.13 -0.08 4.02
N ARG A 55 -10.38 0.32 4.23
CA ARG A 55 -11.55 -0.27 3.53
C ARG A 55 -11.43 -0.11 2.03
N SER A 56 -11.08 1.09 1.54
CA SER A 56 -10.95 1.34 0.10
C SER A 56 -9.95 0.40 -0.57
N ILE A 57 -8.86 0.02 0.13
CA ILE A 57 -7.87 -0.94 -0.38
C ILE A 57 -8.43 -2.36 -0.33
N ILE A 58 -9.06 -2.76 0.77
CA ILE A 58 -9.67 -4.09 0.93
C ILE A 58 -10.75 -4.33 -0.12
N ASP A 59 -11.59 -3.32 -0.41
CA ASP A 59 -12.68 -3.40 -1.37
C ASP A 59 -12.18 -3.62 -2.82
N THR A 60 -10.91 -3.31 -3.11
CA THR A 60 -10.29 -3.62 -4.41
C THR A 60 -9.80 -5.06 -4.54
N MET A 61 -9.66 -5.79 -3.43
CA MET A 61 -9.07 -7.14 -3.42
C MET A 61 -9.82 -8.15 -4.30
N PRO A 62 -11.17 -8.20 -4.33
CA PRO A 62 -11.88 -9.10 -5.23
C PRO A 62 -11.49 -8.87 -6.70
N LYS A 63 -11.37 -7.59 -7.12
CA LYS A 63 -10.96 -7.24 -8.49
C LYS A 63 -9.52 -7.68 -8.80
N ARG A 64 -8.61 -7.55 -7.84
CA ARG A 64 -7.21 -7.99 -7.99
C ARG A 64 -7.10 -9.51 -8.08
N CYS A 65 -7.83 -10.23 -7.23
CA CYS A 65 -7.91 -11.69 -7.31
C CYS A 65 -8.44 -12.13 -8.67
N SER A 66 -9.50 -11.49 -9.18
CA SER A 66 -10.02 -11.75 -10.54
C SER A 66 -8.98 -11.48 -11.62
N ALA A 67 -8.23 -10.38 -11.53
CA ALA A 67 -7.18 -10.06 -12.49
C ALA A 67 -6.05 -11.11 -12.51
N VAL A 68 -5.63 -11.61 -11.34
CA VAL A 68 -4.63 -12.69 -11.25
C VAL A 68 -5.18 -13.99 -11.85
N ILE A 69 -6.46 -14.31 -11.62
CA ILE A 69 -7.10 -15.50 -12.21
C ILE A 69 -7.17 -15.38 -13.73
N GLU A 70 -7.56 -14.22 -14.26
CA GLU A 70 -7.59 -13.95 -15.70
C GLU A 70 -6.20 -14.01 -16.32
N ALA A 71 -5.20 -13.49 -15.61
CA ALA A 71 -3.79 -13.61 -15.95
C ALA A 71 -3.23 -15.02 -15.72
N LYS A 72 -4.04 -16.03 -15.35
CA LYS A 72 -3.62 -17.42 -15.09
C LYS A 72 -2.47 -17.53 -14.07
N GLY A 73 -2.45 -16.65 -13.09
CA GLY A 73 -1.41 -16.59 -12.05
C GLY A 73 -0.16 -15.79 -12.44
N TYR A 74 -0.11 -15.18 -13.63
CA TYR A 74 0.94 -14.23 -14.00
C TYR A 74 0.72 -12.85 -13.35
N TRP A 75 1.72 -11.97 -13.50
CA TRP A 75 1.70 -10.62 -12.92
C TRP A 75 0.54 -9.78 -13.44
N THR A 76 0.07 -8.86 -12.60
CA THR A 76 -0.96 -7.88 -12.95
C THR A 76 -0.40 -6.47 -12.85
N ASP A 77 -1.16 -5.47 -13.29
CA ASP A 77 -0.78 -4.05 -13.18
C ASP A 77 -0.98 -3.48 -11.76
N TYR A 78 -1.36 -4.31 -10.78
CA TYR A 78 -1.68 -3.87 -9.42
C TYR A 78 -0.47 -3.77 -8.50
#